data_AF-V9GK18-F1
#
_entry.id   AF-V9GK18-F1
#
_cell.length_a   1.000
_cell.length_b   1.000
_cell.length_c   1.000
_cell.angle_alpha   90.00
_cell.angle_beta   90.00
_cell.angle_gamma   90.00
#
_symmetry.space_group_name_H-M   'P 1'
#
loop_
_entity.id
_entity.type
_entity.pdbx_description
1 polymer ?
#
loop_
_entity_poly.entity_id
_entity_poly.type
_entity_poly.pdbx_seq_one_letter_code
_entity_poly.pdbx_strand_id
1 'polypeptide(L)'
;MKNVALSPGKILIANPGTEFIVRSGNAVIYTEDKNGVADLTDGKDLLNGQAAPKNHLLSFPREGRGIQVKEGQQNGLIVMVRGGYTIR
;
A
#
# COMPACT_ATOMS: atom_id res chain seq x y z
N MET A 1 3.22 6.24 13.85
CA MET A 1 3.13 6.16 12.37
C MET A 1 4.19 7.08 11.78
N LYS A 2 4.86 6.68 10.71
CA LYS A 2 5.85 7.48 9.98
C LYS A 2 5.28 7.88 8.61
N ASN A 3 5.54 9.10 8.15
CA ASN A 3 5.22 9.52 6.79
C ASN A 3 6.31 9.04 5.85
N VAL A 4 5.91 8.36 4.78
CA VAL A 4 6.80 7.81 3.74
C VAL A 4 6.38 8.40 2.41
N ALA A 5 7.33 9.03 1.71
CA ALA A 5 7.15 9.43 0.32
C ALA A 5 7.59 8.29 -0.60
N LEU A 6 6.77 7.96 -1.59
CA LEU A 6 7.07 6.91 -2.59
C LEU A 6 7.03 7.50 -3.98
N SER A 7 8.16 7.49 -4.69
CA SER A 7 8.23 7.96 -6.08
C SER A 7 7.59 6.96 -7.05
N PRO A 8 7.12 7.41 -8.24
CA PRO A 8 6.69 6.49 -9.30
C PRO A 8 7.76 5.45 -9.65
N GLY A 9 7.32 4.25 -10.00
CA GLY A 9 8.22 3.12 -10.32
C GLY A 9 8.82 2.40 -9.10
N LYS A 10 8.49 2.84 -7.87
CA LYS A 10 8.88 2.16 -6.63
C LYS A 10 7.71 1.43 -5.99
N ILE A 11 8.03 0.37 -5.25
CA ILE A 11 7.06 -0.41 -4.49
C ILE A 11 7.40 -0.30 -3.00
N LEU A 12 6.41 0.12 -2.21
CA LEU A 12 6.48 0.10 -0.75
C LEU A 12 5.94 -1.24 -0.25
N ILE A 13 6.83 -2.12 0.19
CA ILE A 13 6.51 -3.46 0.68
C ILE A 13 6.38 -3.43 2.20
N ALA A 14 5.27 -3.95 2.71
CA ALA A 14 5.00 -4.08 4.12
C ALA A 14 5.68 -5.33 4.69
N ASN A 15 6.28 -5.22 5.88
CA ASN A 15 6.60 -6.40 6.68
C ASN A 15 5.29 -6.96 7.28
N PRO A 16 5.22 -8.26 7.62
CA PRO A 16 4.06 -8.84 8.27
C PRO A 16 3.58 -8.03 9.49
N GLY A 17 2.27 -7.77 9.56
CA GLY A 17 1.64 -7.00 10.64
C GLY A 17 1.72 -5.49 10.49
N THR A 18 2.17 -4.99 9.34
CA THR A 18 2.26 -3.56 9.07
C THR A 18 0.94 -3.01 8.54
N GLU A 19 0.66 -1.75 8.86
CA GLU A 19 -0.54 -1.03 8.43
C GLU A 19 -0.18 0.23 7.64
N PHE A 20 -0.87 0.48 6.53
CA PHE A 20 -0.69 1.70 5.72
C PHE A 20 -1.98 2.53 5.68
N ILE A 21 -1.81 3.85 5.55
CA ILE A 21 -2.84 4.78 5.13
C ILE A 21 -2.29 5.64 3.99
N VAL A 22 -2.89 5.55 2.81
CA VAL A 22 -2.54 6.42 1.67
C VAL A 22 -3.12 7.81 1.92
N ARG A 23 -2.27 8.83 2.07
CA ARG A 23 -2.68 10.22 2.32
C ARG A 23 -2.68 11.09 1.07
N SER A 24 -1.84 10.78 0.10
CA SER A 24 -1.76 11.50 -1.18
C SER A 24 -1.30 10.60 -2.32
N GLY A 25 -1.56 11.02 -3.55
CA GLY A 25 -1.26 10.27 -4.78
C GLY A 25 -2.30 9.21 -5.12
N ASN A 26 -2.10 8.51 -6.23
CA ASN A 26 -2.96 7.42 -6.68
C ASN A 26 -2.20 6.10 -6.52
N ALA A 27 -2.60 5.30 -5.54
CA ALA A 27 -1.94 4.05 -5.18
C ALA A 27 -2.74 2.84 -5.69
N VAL A 28 -2.04 1.77 -6.02
CA VAL A 28 -2.61 0.44 -6.27
C VAL A 28 -1.96 -0.58 -5.36
N ILE A 29 -2.70 -1.63 -5.04
CA ILE A 29 -2.21 -2.77 -4.28
C ILE A 29 -1.17 -3.53 -5.10
N TYR A 30 -0.11 -3.96 -4.42
CA TYR A 30 0.88 -4.90 -4.93
C TYR A 30 0.86 -6.17 -4.07
N THR A 31 0.77 -7.34 -4.70
CA THR A 31 0.89 -8.64 -4.03
C THR A 31 1.73 -9.59 -4.90
N GLU A 32 2.56 -10.41 -4.26
CA GLU A 32 3.26 -11.52 -4.92
C GLU A 32 2.42 -12.81 -4.96
N ASP A 33 1.39 -12.93 -4.10
CA ASP A 33 0.45 -14.05 -4.06
C ASP A 33 -0.93 -13.69 -4.64
N LYS A 34 -1.83 -14.67 -4.74
CA LYS A 34 -3.21 -14.47 -5.24
C LYS A 34 -4.15 -13.79 -4.24
N ASN A 35 -3.70 -13.57 -2.99
CA ASN A 35 -4.56 -13.04 -1.93
C ASN A 35 -4.47 -11.52 -1.88
N GLY A 36 -5.50 -10.89 -1.31
CA GLY A 36 -5.57 -9.43 -1.23
C GLY A 36 -4.91 -8.83 0.02
N VAL A 37 -4.98 -7.50 0.08
CA VAL A 37 -4.74 -6.68 1.26
C VAL A 37 -6.09 -6.36 1.90
N ALA A 38 -6.18 -6.51 3.23
CA ALA A 38 -7.43 -6.24 3.94
C ALA A 38 -7.65 -4.73 4.10
N ASP A 39 -8.74 -4.20 3.55
CA ASP A 39 -9.24 -2.87 3.85
C ASP A 39 -10.16 -2.96 5.06
N LEU A 40 -9.66 -2.50 6.21
CA LEU A 40 -10.39 -2.57 7.48
C LEU A 40 -11.40 -1.43 7.65
N THR A 41 -11.42 -0.46 6.73
CA THR A 41 -12.39 0.62 6.72
C THR A 41 -13.66 0.21 5.96
N ASP A 42 -13.48 -0.39 4.78
CA ASP A 42 -14.62 -0.88 3.95
C ASP A 42 -14.98 -2.34 4.23
N GLY A 43 -14.15 -3.10 4.95
CA GLY A 43 -14.40 -4.50 5.29
C GLY A 43 -14.29 -5.45 4.10
N LYS A 44 -13.31 -5.24 3.21
CA LYS A 44 -13.12 -6.05 1.99
C LYS A 44 -11.65 -6.33 1.70
N ASP A 45 -11.38 -7.37 0.90
CA ASP A 45 -10.06 -7.63 0.36
C ASP A 45 -9.83 -6.86 -0.95
N LEU A 46 -8.66 -6.23 -1.06
CA LEU A 46 -8.19 -5.55 -2.26
C LEU A 46 -7.13 -6.40 -2.96
N LEU A 47 -7.40 -6.81 -4.19
CA LEU A 47 -6.51 -7.66 -4.99
C LEU A 47 -5.40 -6.87 -5.69
N ASN A 48 -4.39 -7.57 -6.19
CA ASN A 48 -3.28 -6.98 -6.93
C ASN A 48 -3.78 -6.06 -8.06
N GLY A 49 -3.19 -4.86 -8.16
CA GLY A 49 -3.56 -3.84 -9.15
C GLY A 49 -4.85 -3.06 -8.85
N GLN A 50 -5.66 -3.47 -7.87
CA GLN A 50 -6.81 -2.66 -7.45
C GLN A 50 -6.36 -1.38 -6.75
N ALA A 51 -7.19 -0.35 -6.82
CA ALA A 51 -6.91 0.92 -6.16
C ALA A 51 -6.80 0.73 -4.64
N ALA A 52 -5.75 1.29 -4.03
CA ALA A 52 -5.63 1.41 -2.59
C ALA A 52 -6.31 2.74 -2.17
N PRO A 53 -7.46 2.69 -1.49
CA PRO A 53 -8.23 3.90 -1.19
C PRO A 53 -7.46 4.85 -0.27
N LYS A 54 -7.65 6.15 -0.50
CA LYS A 54 -7.08 7.17 0.39
C LYS A 54 -7.79 7.12 1.73
N ASN A 55 -7.04 7.35 2.80
CA ASN A 55 -7.54 7.48 4.17
C ASN A 55 -8.16 6.20 4.77
N HIS A 56 -8.03 5.06 4.10
CA HIS A 56 -8.44 3.77 4.65
C HIS A 56 -7.29 3.12 5.43
N LEU A 57 -7.63 2.31 6.43
CA LEU A 57 -6.66 1.51 7.17
C LEU A 57 -6.45 0.18 6.44
N LEU A 58 -5.31 0.05 5.77
CA LEU A 58 -4.94 -1.14 5.03
C LEU A 58 -4.03 -2.02 5.89
N SER A 59 -4.40 -3.28 6.08
CA SER A 59 -3.65 -4.25 6.89
C SER A 59 -2.91 -5.26 6.04
N PHE A 60 -1.62 -5.43 6.32
CA PHE A 60 -0.70 -6.30 5.59
C PHE A 60 -0.23 -7.44 6.53
N PRO A 61 -1.01 -8.52 6.68
CA PRO A 61 -0.74 -9.56 7.68
C PRO A 61 0.41 -10.51 7.29
N ARG A 62 0.82 -10.51 6.02
CA ARG A 62 1.84 -11.41 5.46
C ARG A 62 2.81 -10.64 4.59
N GLU A 63 3.97 -11.24 4.36
CA GLU A 63 5.02 -10.73 3.47
C GLU A 63 4.58 -10.71 1.99
N GLY A 64 5.37 -10.03 1.15
CA GLY A 64 5.13 -9.95 -0.30
C GLY A 64 3.96 -9.03 -0.70
N ARG A 65 3.44 -8.21 0.22
CA ARG A 65 2.33 -7.29 -0.02
C ARG A 65 2.75 -5.84 0.20
N GLY A 66 2.14 -4.93 -0.54
CA GLY A 66 2.48 -3.53 -0.49
C GLY A 66 1.60 -2.66 -1.36
N ILE A 67 2.09 -1.48 -1.67
CA ILE A 67 1.47 -0.55 -2.60
C ILE A 67 2.51 0.08 -3.51
N GLN A 68 2.06 0.51 -4.67
CA GLN A 68 2.85 1.29 -5.62
C GLN A 68 2.02 2.41 -6.21
N VAL A 69 2.70 3.37 -6.82
CA VAL A 69 2.04 4.42 -7.62
C VAL A 69 1.34 3.75 -8.81
N LYS A 70 0.08 4.15 -9.07
CA LYS A 70 -0.66 3.70 -10.26
C LYS A 70 0.14 4.05 -11.51
N GLU A 71 0.23 3.10 -12.45
CA GLU A 71 0.93 3.31 -13.71
C GLU A 71 0.41 4.55 -14.47
N GLY A 72 1.33 5.25 -15.14
CA GLY A 72 1.05 6.49 -15.85
C GLY A 72 0.94 7.75 -14.98
N GLN A 73 1.10 7.64 -13.66
CA GLN A 73 1.14 8.81 -12.77
C GLN A 73 2.56 9.37 -12.63
N GLN A 74 2.68 10.70 -12.67
CA GLN A 74 3.95 11.40 -12.49
C GLN A 74 4.22 11.81 -11.03
N ASN A 75 3.16 11.97 -10.23
CA ASN A 75 3.28 12.32 -8.82
C ASN A 75 3.42 11.07 -7.95
N GLY A 76 4.24 11.17 -6.91
CA GLY A 76 4.42 10.11 -5.91
C GLY A 76 3.26 9.97 -4.92
N LEU A 77 3.42 9.04 -3.98
CA LEU A 77 2.52 8.86 -2.84
C LEU A 77 3.07 9.52 -1.58
N ILE A 78 2.15 9.90 -0.69
CA ILE A 78 2.45 10.07 0.73
C ILE A 78 1.67 9.01 1.49
N VAL A 79 2.37 8.18 2.25
CA VAL A 79 1.80 7.04 2.97
C VAL A 79 2.16 7.15 4.44
N MET A 80 1.17 7.05 5.32
CA MET A 80 1.43 6.85 6.74
C MET A 80 1.61 5.37 7.01
N VAL A 81 2.72 5.00 7.65
CA VAL A 81 3.08 3.61 7.91
C VAL A 81 3.17 3.36 9.41
N ARG A 82 2.55 2.27 9.88
CA ARG A 82 2.75 1.70 11.22
C ARG A 82 3.31 0.29 11.06
N GLY A 83 4.57 0.08 11.46
CA GLY A 83 5.27 -1.20 11.30
C GLY A 83 6.53 -1.06 10.47
N GLY A 84 7.11 -2.21 10.09
CA GLY A 84 8.31 -2.30 9.26
C GLY A 84 7.97 -2.29 7.77
N TYR A 85 8.86 -1.75 6.95
CA TYR A 85 8.67 -1.75 5.50
C TYR A 85 10.01 -1.72 4.78
N THR A 86 9.99 -2.06 3.50
CA THR A 86 11.09 -1.87 2.56
C THR A 86 10.60 -1.14 1.32
N ILE A 87 11.50 -0.47 0.61
CA ILE A 87 11.22 0.18 -0.68
C ILE A 87 12.17 -0.44 -1.70
N ARG A 88 11.64 -0.91 -2.83
CA ARG A 88 12.43 -1.37 -3.98
C ARG A 88 12.03 -0.65 -5.25
#